data_AF-A0A7K9RCN0-F1
#
_entry.id   AF-A0A7K9RCN0-F1
#
_cell.length_a   1.000
_cell.length_b   1.000
_cell.length_c   1.000
_cell.angle_alpha   90.00
_cell.angle_beta   90.00
_cell.angle_gamma   90.00
#
_symmetry.space_group_name_H-M   'P 1'
#
loop_
_entity.id
_entity.type
_entity.pdbx_description
1 polymer ?
#
loop_
_entity_poly.entity_id
_entity_poly.type
_entity_poly.pdbx_seq_one_letter_code
_entity_poly.pdbx_strand_id
1 'polypeptide(L)'
;AAHAWLTGRAGRYLAAWALPQFLLLTQGDLQVLKAEAEQLMLQVSRTFPEPEEIHRDSPPEPLPSPGSPWELQLCRQIRDVANSIQLFSGDVLWMFSTSCKRLSAEIFDQTMPLGRHWRLRPRAELPSSPSAYAAAAVQAVLGQVLQGAQALPHDAQVPTLARVTTAFLEAWMDHILTRRIKFR
;
A
#
# COMPACT_ATOMS: atom_id res chain seq x y z
N ALA A 1 3.83 17.06 13.02
CA ALA A 1 3.95 16.25 14.26
C ALA A 1 3.16 14.93 14.16
N ALA A 2 1.85 14.97 13.91
CA ALA A 2 1.00 13.76 13.85
C ALA A 2 1.44 12.75 12.77
N HIS A 3 1.68 13.20 11.54
CA HIS A 3 2.17 12.35 10.45
C HIS A 3 3.46 11.61 10.83
N ALA A 4 4.49 12.32 11.32
CA ALA A 4 5.75 11.70 11.74
C ALA A 4 5.57 10.68 12.87
N TRP A 5 4.69 10.95 13.85
CA TRP A 5 4.38 10.01 14.92
C TRP A 5 3.69 8.75 14.39
N LEU A 6 2.71 8.90 13.50
CA LEU A 6 2.00 7.79 12.88
C LEU A 6 2.93 6.94 12.01
N THR A 7 3.81 7.56 11.22
CA THR A 7 4.84 6.87 10.43
C THR A 7 5.78 6.08 11.33
N GLY A 8 6.24 6.66 12.43
CA GLY A 8 7.04 5.96 13.43
C GLY A 8 6.29 4.79 14.07
N ARG A 9 5.00 4.93 14.35
CA ARG A 9 4.16 3.85 14.92
C ARG A 9 3.96 2.71 13.93
N ALA A 10 3.63 3.03 12.67
CA ALA A 10 3.49 2.08 11.58
C ALA A 10 4.80 1.30 11.35
N GLY A 11 5.93 2.01 11.34
CA GLY A 11 7.26 1.40 11.25
C GLY A 11 7.57 0.45 12.41
N ARG A 12 7.14 0.75 13.64
CA ARG A 12 7.30 -0.15 14.80
C ARG A 12 6.51 -1.46 14.64
N TYR A 13 5.28 -1.40 14.12
CA TYR A 13 4.53 -2.63 13.86
C TYR A 13 5.21 -3.48 12.79
N LEU A 14 5.70 -2.87 11.70
CA LEU A 14 6.42 -3.61 10.66
C LEU A 14 7.75 -4.18 11.16
N ALA A 15 8.50 -3.44 11.99
CA ALA A 15 9.75 -3.92 12.57
C ALA A 15 9.54 -5.13 13.49
N ALA A 16 8.43 -5.17 14.23
CA ALA A 16 8.02 -6.31 15.05
C ALA A 16 7.25 -7.38 14.25
N TRP A 17 7.05 -7.19 12.94
CA TRP A 17 6.22 -8.02 12.08
C TRP A 17 4.78 -8.24 12.61
N ALA A 18 4.24 -7.26 13.33
CA ALA A 18 2.89 -7.24 13.89
C ALA A 18 1.85 -6.90 12.81
N LEU A 19 1.73 -7.78 11.80
CA LEU A 19 0.92 -7.58 10.60
C LEU A 19 -0.57 -7.37 10.88
N PRO A 20 -1.25 -8.10 11.80
CA PRO A 20 -2.66 -7.87 12.05
C PRO A 20 -2.96 -6.44 12.50
N GLN A 21 -2.16 -5.91 13.44
CA GLN A 21 -2.32 -4.55 13.95
C GLN A 21 -1.96 -3.51 12.89
N PHE A 22 -0.89 -3.75 12.12
CA PHE A 22 -0.48 -2.87 11.03
C PHE A 22 -1.56 -2.77 9.95
N LEU A 23 -2.09 -3.91 9.50
CA LEU A 23 -3.07 -3.99 8.44
C LEU A 23 -4.40 -3.40 8.87
N LEU A 24 -4.90 -3.73 10.06
CA LEU A 24 -6.14 -3.16 10.58
C LEU A 24 -6.09 -1.62 10.62
N LEU A 25 -4.98 -1.06 11.12
CA LEU A 25 -4.79 0.39 11.18
C LEU A 25 -4.70 1.02 9.78
N THR A 26 -3.89 0.44 8.88
CA THR A 26 -3.50 1.12 7.62
C THR A 26 -4.39 0.77 6.43
N GLN A 27 -4.91 -0.45 6.37
CA GLN A 27 -5.79 -0.94 5.31
C GLN A 27 -7.26 -0.99 5.77
N GLY A 28 -7.55 -0.84 7.07
CA GLY A 28 -8.91 -0.66 7.61
C GLY A 28 -9.18 0.80 7.99
N ASP A 29 -8.85 1.17 9.23
CA ASP A 29 -9.24 2.46 9.82
C ASP A 29 -8.80 3.67 8.98
N LEU A 30 -7.55 3.65 8.49
CA LEU A 30 -7.03 4.74 7.66
C LEU A 30 -7.77 4.87 6.32
N GLN A 31 -8.25 3.78 5.73
CA GLN A 31 -8.98 3.85 4.46
C GLN A 31 -10.37 4.47 4.67
N VAL A 32 -11.02 4.18 5.81
CA VAL A 32 -12.26 4.85 6.20
C VAL A 32 -12.01 6.35 6.40
N LEU A 33 -10.98 6.70 7.19
CA LEU A 33 -10.62 8.09 7.43
C LEU A 33 -10.27 8.84 6.13
N LYS A 34 -9.58 8.18 5.21
CA LYS A 34 -9.23 8.71 3.89
C LYS A 34 -10.49 8.99 3.07
N ALA A 35 -11.43 8.06 3.01
CA ALA A 35 -12.68 8.22 2.27
C ALA A 35 -13.53 9.37 2.84
N GLU A 36 -13.65 9.46 4.16
CA GLU A 36 -14.35 10.55 4.83
C GLU A 36 -13.68 11.92 4.56
N ALA A 37 -12.35 11.97 4.59
CA ALA A 37 -11.60 13.18 4.24
C ALA A 37 -11.82 13.61 2.79
N GLU A 38 -11.91 12.65 1.84
CA GLU A 38 -12.25 12.93 0.44
C GLU A 38 -13.67 13.48 0.29
N GLN A 39 -14.65 12.93 1.00
CA GLN A 39 -16.02 13.45 0.99
C GLN A 39 -16.11 14.86 1.58
N LEU A 40 -15.44 15.09 2.71
CA LEU A 40 -15.34 16.41 3.32
C LEU A 40 -14.70 17.42 2.36
N MET A 41 -13.64 17.02 1.66
CA MET A 41 -12.99 17.85 0.65
C MET A 41 -13.94 18.22 -0.50
N LEU A 42 -14.75 17.28 -0.99
CA LEU A 42 -15.75 17.57 -2.02
C LEU A 42 -16.80 18.58 -1.53
N GLN A 43 -17.22 18.50 -0.28
CA GLN A 43 -18.17 19.44 0.31
C GLN A 43 -17.54 20.84 0.46
N VAL A 44 -16.33 20.92 1.01
CA VAL A 44 -15.59 22.18 1.18
C VAL A 44 -15.38 22.87 -0.16
N SER A 45 -14.94 22.13 -1.19
CA SER A 45 -14.73 22.71 -2.53
C SER A 45 -16.03 23.18 -3.20
N ARG A 46 -17.17 22.56 -2.91
CA ARG A 46 -18.48 23.01 -3.42
C ARG A 46 -18.99 24.27 -2.70
N THR A 47 -18.78 24.35 -1.39
CA THR A 47 -19.26 25.48 -0.58
C THR A 47 -18.35 26.70 -0.69
N PHE A 48 -17.05 26.48 -0.84
CA PHE A 48 -16.03 27.53 -0.93
C PHE A 48 -15.13 27.30 -2.14
N PRO A 49 -15.63 27.57 -3.37
CA PRO A 49 -14.84 27.42 -4.57
C PRO A 49 -13.63 28.37 -4.55
N GLU A 50 -12.46 27.87 -4.93
CA GLU A 50 -11.29 28.72 -5.11
C GLU A 50 -11.54 29.68 -6.29
N PRO A 51 -11.10 30.95 -6.22
CA PRO A 51 -11.36 31.94 -7.27
C PRO A 51 -10.77 31.63 -8.66
N GLU A 52 -9.97 30.57 -8.81
CA GLU A 52 -9.06 30.38 -9.95
C GLU A 52 -9.66 29.62 -11.16
N GLU A 53 -10.87 29.06 -11.08
CA GLU A 53 -11.48 28.30 -12.20
C GLU A 53 -12.60 29.06 -12.95
N ILE A 54 -12.52 30.38 -13.03
CA ILE A 54 -13.44 31.14 -13.90
C ILE A 54 -12.90 31.10 -15.34
N HIS A 55 -13.40 30.14 -16.11
CA HIS A 55 -13.34 30.19 -17.57
C HIS A 55 -13.87 31.54 -18.06
N ARG A 56 -13.05 32.26 -18.82
CA ARG A 56 -13.24 33.65 -19.29
C ARG A 56 -14.52 33.89 -20.14
N ASP A 57 -15.28 32.86 -20.49
CA ASP A 57 -16.35 32.92 -21.49
C ASP A 57 -17.77 32.58 -20.98
N SER A 58 -17.99 32.44 -19.66
CA SER A 58 -19.34 32.20 -19.11
C SER A 58 -20.01 33.47 -18.54
N PRO A 59 -21.35 33.61 -18.63
CA PRO A 59 -22.07 34.73 -18.01
C PRO A 59 -21.75 34.83 -16.52
N PRO A 60 -21.77 36.03 -15.92
CA PRO A 60 -21.50 36.19 -14.50
C PRO A 60 -22.63 35.55 -13.69
N GLU A 61 -22.46 34.28 -13.32
CA GLU A 61 -23.20 33.75 -12.17
C GLU A 61 -22.84 34.58 -10.94
N PRO A 62 -23.80 34.85 -10.04
CA PRO A 62 -23.50 35.54 -8.80
C PRO A 62 -22.44 34.73 -8.05
N LEU A 63 -21.23 35.28 -7.98
CA LEU A 63 -20.15 34.73 -7.18
C LEU A 63 -20.67 34.50 -5.77
N PRO A 64 -20.50 33.29 -5.19
CA PRO A 64 -20.85 33.08 -3.79
C PRO A 64 -20.10 34.12 -2.96
N SER A 65 -20.80 34.74 -2.00
CA SER A 65 -20.19 35.74 -1.12
C SER A 65 -18.91 35.14 -0.53
N PRO A 66 -17.76 35.83 -0.60
CA PRO A 66 -16.53 35.29 -0.06
C PRO A 66 -16.76 34.99 1.41
N GLY A 67 -16.48 33.74 1.80
CA GLY A 67 -16.56 33.32 3.19
C GLY A 67 -15.77 34.28 4.07
N SER A 68 -16.23 34.44 5.30
CA SER A 68 -15.51 35.20 6.31
C SER A 68 -14.06 34.71 6.45
N PRO A 69 -13.11 35.56 6.93
CA PRO A 69 -11.71 35.17 7.03
C PRO A 69 -11.45 33.88 7.81
N TRP A 70 -12.28 33.60 8.82
CA TRP A 70 -12.18 32.38 9.63
C TRP A 70 -12.69 31.14 8.87
N GLU A 71 -13.72 31.25 8.04
CA GLU A 71 -14.22 30.15 7.18
C GLU A 71 -13.16 29.76 6.15
N LEU A 72 -12.55 30.74 5.48
CA LEU A 72 -11.48 30.48 4.52
C LEU A 72 -10.26 29.83 5.19
N GLN A 73 -9.91 30.28 6.40
CA GLN A 73 -8.83 29.66 7.18
C GLN A 73 -9.16 28.20 7.55
N LEU A 74 -10.39 27.93 8.00
CA LEU A 74 -10.82 26.57 8.32
C LEU A 74 -10.81 25.67 7.08
N CYS A 75 -11.27 26.17 5.93
CA CYS A 75 -11.23 25.43 4.66
C CYS A 75 -9.80 25.03 4.27
N ARG A 76 -8.84 25.93 4.44
CA ARG A 76 -7.42 25.63 4.21
C ARG A 76 -6.91 24.56 5.18
N GLN A 77 -7.22 24.67 6.46
CA GLN A 77 -6.81 23.67 7.46
C GLN A 77 -7.40 22.29 7.16
N ILE A 78 -8.67 22.21 6.78
CA ILE A 78 -9.31 20.96 6.36
C ILE A 78 -8.58 20.36 5.16
N ARG A 79 -8.26 21.19 4.15
CA ARG A 79 -7.51 20.76 2.96
C ARG A 79 -6.12 20.25 3.30
N ASP A 80 -5.39 20.95 4.15
CA ASP A 80 -4.05 20.56 4.59
C ASP A 80 -4.09 19.22 5.35
N VAL A 81 -5.07 19.03 6.23
CA VAL A 81 -5.24 17.77 6.98
C VAL A 81 -5.64 16.63 6.05
N ALA A 82 -6.58 16.83 5.13
CA ALA A 82 -6.98 15.83 4.14
C ALA A 82 -5.79 15.40 3.26
N ASN A 83 -5.00 16.36 2.78
CA ASN A 83 -3.78 16.10 2.03
C ASN A 83 -2.76 15.30 2.86
N SER A 84 -2.61 15.63 4.15
CA SER A 84 -1.70 14.89 5.05
C SER A 84 -2.14 13.44 5.25
N ILE A 85 -3.45 13.17 5.33
CA ILE A 85 -4.02 11.81 5.40
C ILE A 85 -3.72 11.04 4.11
N GLN A 86 -3.87 11.66 2.94
CA GLN A 86 -3.57 11.04 1.65
C GLN A 86 -2.09 10.67 1.52
N LEU A 87 -1.20 11.61 1.85
CA LEU A 87 0.24 11.39 1.85
C LEU A 87 0.62 10.25 2.80
N PHE A 88 0.09 10.28 4.03
CA PHE A 88 0.31 9.23 5.02
C PHE A 88 -0.15 7.85 4.52
N SER A 89 -1.34 7.79 3.89
CA SER A 89 -1.85 6.56 3.30
C SER A 89 -0.92 6.03 2.21
N GLY A 90 -0.31 6.89 1.40
CA GLY A 90 0.71 6.50 0.43
C GLY A 90 1.97 5.94 1.09
N ASP A 91 2.49 6.67 2.09
CA ASP A 91 3.75 6.32 2.77
C ASP A 91 3.68 4.97 3.49
N VAL A 92 2.60 4.71 4.23
CA VAL A 92 2.44 3.41 4.92
C VAL A 92 2.33 2.26 3.94
N LEU A 93 1.70 2.48 2.80
CA LEU A 93 1.57 1.48 1.77
C LEU A 93 2.93 1.22 1.11
N TRP A 94 3.70 2.26 0.82
CA TRP A 94 5.08 2.10 0.35
C TRP A 94 5.96 1.36 1.37
N MET A 95 5.93 1.75 2.64
CA MET A 95 6.69 1.08 3.72
C MET A 95 6.35 -0.41 3.82
N PHE A 96 5.06 -0.76 3.72
CA PHE A 96 4.61 -2.14 3.76
C PHE A 96 5.14 -2.96 2.58
N SER A 97 5.02 -2.43 1.36
CA SER A 97 5.51 -3.08 0.13
C SER A 97 7.02 -3.32 0.21
N THR A 98 7.78 -2.30 0.61
CA THR A 98 9.23 -2.37 0.78
C THR A 98 9.62 -3.39 1.85
N SER A 99 8.89 -3.47 2.96
CA SER A 99 9.15 -4.46 4.01
C SER A 99 8.88 -5.89 3.54
N CYS A 100 7.78 -6.10 2.80
CA CYS A 100 7.46 -7.40 2.21
C CYS A 100 8.50 -7.83 1.17
N LYS A 101 8.90 -6.91 0.27
CA LYS A 101 9.94 -7.15 -0.73
C LYS A 101 11.26 -7.53 -0.07
N ARG A 102 11.68 -6.80 0.98
CA ARG A 102 12.90 -7.06 1.74
C ARG A 102 12.87 -8.44 2.41
N LEU A 103 11.80 -8.77 3.12
CA LEU A 103 11.67 -10.08 3.77
C LEU A 103 11.68 -11.21 2.74
N SER A 104 10.97 -11.03 1.62
CA SER A 104 10.95 -11.99 0.52
C SER A 104 12.36 -12.24 -0.04
N ALA A 105 13.11 -11.15 -0.30
CA ALA A 105 14.48 -11.24 -0.79
C ALA A 105 15.41 -11.98 0.19
N GLU A 106 15.30 -11.70 1.49
CA GLU A 106 16.06 -12.39 2.53
C GLU A 106 15.75 -13.89 2.56
N ILE A 107 14.47 -14.27 2.48
CA ILE A 107 14.06 -15.68 2.42
C ILE A 107 14.60 -16.35 1.15
N PHE A 108 14.53 -15.70 0.00
CA PHE A 108 15.09 -16.24 -1.23
C PHE A 108 16.60 -16.41 -1.14
N ASP A 109 17.33 -15.46 -0.56
CA ASP A 109 18.77 -15.58 -0.33
C ASP A 109 19.15 -16.77 0.57
N GLN A 110 18.29 -17.11 1.54
CA GLN A 110 18.54 -18.22 2.47
C GLN A 110 18.11 -19.58 1.92
N THR A 111 17.01 -19.64 1.16
CA THR A 111 16.31 -20.91 0.87
C THR A 111 16.30 -21.29 -0.60
N MET A 112 16.50 -20.33 -1.50
CA MET A 112 16.38 -20.59 -2.93
C MET A 112 17.58 -21.40 -3.43
N PRO A 113 17.36 -22.55 -4.09
CA PRO A 113 18.45 -23.39 -4.54
C PRO A 113 19.23 -22.70 -5.66
N LEU A 114 20.55 -22.89 -5.71
CA LEU A 114 21.39 -22.41 -6.81
C LEU A 114 21.73 -23.56 -7.77
N GLY A 115 21.77 -23.30 -9.07
CA GLY A 115 22.28 -24.24 -10.07
C GLY A 115 21.31 -25.37 -10.48
N ARG A 116 21.65 -26.63 -10.19
CA ARG A 116 21.04 -27.83 -10.81
C ARG A 116 19.52 -27.97 -10.59
N HIS A 117 18.97 -27.37 -9.54
CA HIS A 117 17.54 -27.43 -9.21
C HIS A 117 16.66 -26.70 -10.24
N TRP A 118 17.25 -25.74 -10.97
CA TRP A 118 16.59 -24.98 -12.03
C TRP A 118 16.69 -25.62 -13.40
N ARG A 119 17.44 -26.73 -13.51
CA ARG A 119 17.57 -27.41 -14.78
C ARG A 119 16.29 -28.17 -15.10
N LEU A 120 15.72 -27.91 -16.27
CA LEU A 120 14.54 -28.64 -16.73
C LEU A 120 14.97 -30.07 -17.01
N ARG A 121 14.65 -31.00 -16.10
CA ARG A 121 14.73 -32.42 -16.46
C ARG A 121 13.69 -32.67 -17.55
N PRO A 122 13.99 -33.45 -18.60
CA PRO A 122 12.98 -33.93 -19.53
C PRO A 122 12.01 -34.79 -18.73
N ARG A 123 10.94 -34.18 -18.24
CA ARG A 123 9.88 -34.82 -17.47
C ARG A 123 8.64 -34.75 -18.36
N ALA A 124 7.99 -35.89 -18.56
CA ALA A 124 6.82 -35.99 -19.43
C ALA A 124 5.62 -35.16 -18.92
N GLU A 125 5.63 -34.77 -17.64
CA GLU A 125 4.52 -34.08 -16.97
C GLU A 125 5.03 -32.96 -16.04
N LEU A 126 4.26 -31.88 -15.94
CA LEU A 126 4.48 -30.78 -15.00
C LEU A 126 4.41 -31.29 -13.55
N PRO A 127 5.21 -30.75 -12.61
CA PRO A 127 5.08 -31.08 -11.20
C PRO A 127 3.66 -30.72 -10.70
N SER A 128 2.97 -31.69 -10.08
CA SER A 128 1.65 -31.48 -9.47
C SER A 128 1.71 -30.78 -8.10
N SER A 129 2.90 -30.63 -7.52
CA SER A 129 3.12 -30.01 -6.21
C SER A 129 4.21 -28.93 -6.28
N PRO A 130 4.09 -27.84 -5.51
CA PRO A 130 5.11 -26.80 -5.42
C PRO A 130 6.42 -27.35 -4.80
N SER A 131 7.54 -26.70 -5.10
CA SER A 131 8.81 -27.00 -4.45
C SER A 131 8.76 -26.59 -2.97
N ALA A 132 9.49 -27.32 -2.11
CA ALA A 132 9.46 -27.07 -0.67
C ALA A 132 9.91 -25.64 -0.29
N TYR A 133 10.94 -25.10 -0.97
CA TYR A 133 11.40 -23.74 -0.70
C TYR A 133 10.34 -22.70 -1.12
N ALA A 134 9.65 -22.91 -2.26
CA ALA A 134 8.65 -21.97 -2.75
C ALA A 134 7.42 -21.97 -1.82
N ALA A 135 6.97 -23.14 -1.38
CA ALA A 135 5.91 -23.27 -0.39
C ALA A 135 6.27 -22.57 0.92
N ALA A 136 7.50 -22.76 1.43
CA ALA A 136 7.98 -22.10 2.64
C ALA A 136 8.03 -20.58 2.49
N ALA A 137 8.55 -20.06 1.38
CA ALA A 137 8.64 -18.62 1.12
C ALA A 137 7.26 -17.96 1.01
N VAL A 138 6.34 -18.60 0.27
CA VAL A 138 4.93 -18.16 0.18
C VAL A 138 4.30 -18.13 1.57
N GLN A 139 4.47 -19.18 2.37
CA GLN A 139 3.85 -19.24 3.70
C GLN A 139 4.41 -18.19 4.67
N ALA A 140 5.73 -17.96 4.63
CA ALA A 140 6.41 -17.02 5.51
C ALA A 140 6.05 -15.55 5.23
N VAL A 141 5.75 -15.21 3.98
CA VAL A 141 5.40 -13.83 3.60
C VAL A 141 3.90 -13.71 3.34
N LEU A 142 3.39 -14.34 2.27
CA LEU A 142 2.00 -14.22 1.84
C LEU A 142 1.05 -14.88 2.85
N GLY A 143 1.43 -16.02 3.44
CA GLY A 143 0.62 -16.69 4.46
C GLY A 143 0.43 -15.83 5.71
N GLN A 144 1.49 -15.15 6.17
CA GLN A 144 1.41 -14.24 7.31
C GLN A 144 0.57 -12.99 7.02
N VAL A 145 0.72 -12.41 5.83
CA VAL A 145 -0.13 -11.29 5.39
C VAL A 145 -1.59 -11.72 5.26
N LEU A 146 -1.86 -12.89 4.70
CA LEU A 146 -3.21 -13.43 4.57
C LEU A 146 -3.87 -13.58 5.94
N GLN A 147 -3.16 -14.14 6.92
CA GLN A 147 -3.64 -14.25 8.30
C GLN A 147 -3.96 -12.87 8.90
N GLY A 148 -3.08 -11.88 8.72
CA GLY A 148 -3.32 -10.52 9.18
C GLY A 148 -4.49 -9.82 8.46
N ALA A 149 -4.69 -10.11 7.18
CA ALA A 149 -5.73 -9.51 6.35
C ALA A 149 -7.13 -10.10 6.61
N GLN A 150 -7.25 -11.26 7.28
CA GLN A 150 -8.56 -11.87 7.58
C GLN A 150 -9.47 -10.96 8.42
N ALA A 151 -8.90 -10.08 9.23
CA ALA A 151 -9.64 -9.11 10.03
C ALA A 151 -10.09 -7.88 9.23
N LEU A 152 -9.65 -7.72 7.97
CA LEU A 152 -10.02 -6.59 7.12
C LEU A 152 -11.36 -6.82 6.43
N PRO A 153 -12.09 -5.73 6.10
CA PRO A 153 -13.15 -5.76 5.12
C PRO A 153 -12.71 -6.36 3.78
N HIS A 154 -13.61 -7.08 3.09
CA HIS A 154 -13.28 -7.83 1.86
C HIS A 154 -12.72 -6.94 0.73
N ASP A 155 -13.26 -5.73 0.59
CA ASP A 155 -12.79 -4.68 -0.31
C ASP A 155 -11.36 -4.21 -0.03
N ALA A 156 -10.89 -4.31 1.22
CA ALA A 156 -9.50 -4.02 1.60
C ALA A 156 -8.57 -5.25 1.49
N GLN A 157 -9.10 -6.47 1.55
CA GLN A 157 -8.29 -7.70 1.47
C GLN A 157 -7.61 -7.87 0.11
N VAL A 158 -8.39 -7.80 -0.98
CA VAL A 158 -7.89 -8.01 -2.34
C VAL A 158 -6.73 -7.06 -2.70
N PRO A 159 -6.84 -5.72 -2.56
CA PRO A 159 -5.74 -4.82 -2.90
C PRO A 159 -4.52 -5.01 -2.00
N THR A 160 -4.73 -5.38 -0.73
CA THR A 160 -3.63 -5.71 0.20
C THR A 160 -2.86 -6.93 -0.29
N LEU A 161 -3.56 -8.02 -0.61
CA LEU A 161 -2.95 -9.26 -1.06
C LEU A 161 -2.29 -9.11 -2.44
N ALA A 162 -2.93 -8.42 -3.38
CA ALA A 162 -2.37 -8.13 -4.69
C ALA A 162 -1.02 -7.43 -4.55
N ARG A 163 -0.94 -6.43 -3.67
CA ARG A 163 0.28 -5.65 -3.47
C ARG A 163 1.42 -6.45 -2.86
N VAL A 164 1.15 -7.27 -1.84
CA VAL A 164 2.20 -8.12 -1.26
C VAL A 164 2.64 -9.19 -2.25
N THR A 165 1.70 -9.73 -3.03
CA THR A 165 2.02 -10.68 -4.10
C THR A 165 2.95 -10.04 -5.14
N THR A 166 2.66 -8.82 -5.56
CA THR A 166 3.55 -8.05 -6.46
C THR A 166 4.93 -7.86 -5.84
N ALA A 167 5.03 -7.38 -4.60
CA ALA A 167 6.31 -7.17 -3.92
C ALA A 167 7.13 -8.47 -3.77
N PHE A 168 6.45 -9.58 -3.50
CA PHE A 168 7.04 -10.91 -3.39
C PHE A 168 7.58 -11.39 -4.75
N LEU A 169 6.79 -11.27 -5.81
CA LEU A 169 7.19 -11.66 -7.17
C LEU A 169 8.33 -10.77 -7.71
N GLU A 170 8.31 -9.47 -7.41
CA GLU A 170 9.42 -8.58 -7.72
C GLU A 170 10.71 -9.02 -7.04
N ALA A 171 10.67 -9.30 -5.72
CA ALA A 171 11.84 -9.82 -5.01
C ALA A 171 12.36 -11.13 -5.62
N TRP A 172 11.45 -12.00 -6.06
CA TRP A 172 11.80 -13.26 -6.70
C TRP A 172 12.50 -13.04 -8.05
N MET A 173 11.97 -12.15 -8.89
CA MET A 173 12.60 -11.77 -10.16
C MET A 173 13.96 -11.11 -9.93
N ASP A 174 14.05 -10.15 -9.01
CA ASP A 174 15.29 -9.46 -8.66
C ASP A 174 16.36 -10.45 -8.19
N HIS A 175 15.97 -11.46 -7.41
CA HIS A 175 16.87 -12.51 -6.97
C HIS A 175 17.35 -13.39 -8.12
N ILE A 176 16.44 -13.84 -9.01
CA ILE A 176 16.79 -14.63 -10.21
C ILE A 176 17.82 -13.90 -11.08
N LEU A 177 17.59 -12.60 -11.31
CA LEU A 177 18.44 -11.75 -12.14
C LEU A 177 19.81 -11.53 -11.47
N THR A 178 19.82 -11.17 -10.19
CA THR A 178 21.04 -10.95 -9.40
C THR A 178 21.91 -12.21 -9.33
N ARG A 179 21.30 -13.38 -9.05
CA ARG A 179 22.01 -14.66 -8.97
C ARG A 179 22.28 -15.30 -10.34
N ARG A 180 21.81 -14.68 -11.44
CA ARG A 180 21.94 -15.16 -12.82
C ARG A 180 21.52 -16.63 -12.98
N ILE A 181 20.39 -16.98 -12.37
CA ILE A 181 19.86 -18.34 -12.39
C ILE A 181 19.55 -18.75 -13.84
N LYS A 182 20.03 -19.93 -14.24
CA LYS A 182 19.83 -20.45 -15.60
C LYS A 182 18.79 -21.56 -15.59
N PHE A 183 17.65 -21.30 -16.23
CA PHE A 183 16.63 -22.27 -16.57
C PHE A 183 17.05 -22.98 -17.87
N ARG A 184 17.93 -23.98 -17.78
CA ARG A 184 18.43 -24.75 -18.92
C ARG A 184 18.06 -26.22 -18.79
#